data_AF-A0A0W8CUK7-F1
#
_entry.id   AF-A0A0W8CUK7-F1
#
_cell.length_a   1.000
_cell.length_b   1.000
_cell.length_c   1.000
_cell.angle_alpha   90.00
_cell.angle_beta   90.00
_cell.angle_gamma   90.00
#
_symmetry.space_group_name_H-M   'P 1'
#
loop_
_entity.id
_entity.type
_entity.pdbx_description
1 polymer ?
#
loop_
_entity_poly.entity_id
_entity_poly.type
_entity_poly.pdbx_seq_one_letter_code
_entity_poly.pdbx_strand_id
1 'polypeptide(L)'
;MDDEVETLLTSPSFYLWSTYLTMYDKKYPEQMKNMLGVLVKSYGDEAVAKMLENAKRDPGSEQLAMRLQNDLLAAWGVNGLSNDHVFKLLKVEEESVKDLFTTPAFNVWSNYFKLRNYYSPDKDVDMVNQLLTSFNEFSLAKSIHLAKKDEAMEPVASGLQHALLKKWLDGKKTPEEITTKLKLDKFTWENDPTMEIVKEYTKLYTYKFKFRPKRFGGAEQR
;
A
#
# COMPACT_ATOMS: atom_id res chain seq x y z
N MET A 1 -2.81 -27.77 -23.96
CA MET A 1 -2.55 -27.56 -22.52
C MET A 1 -2.91 -28.86 -21.82
N ASP A 2 -2.44 -29.10 -20.60
CA ASP A 2 -2.88 -30.27 -19.82
C ASP A 2 -4.32 -30.03 -19.31
N ASP A 3 -5.17 -31.05 -19.24
CA ASP A 3 -6.58 -30.94 -18.86
C ASP A 3 -6.74 -30.41 -17.41
N GLU A 4 -5.73 -30.64 -16.57
CA GLU A 4 -5.65 -30.08 -15.22
C GLU A 4 -5.46 -28.55 -15.23
N VAL A 5 -4.71 -28.01 -16.20
CA VAL A 5 -4.54 -26.56 -16.37
C VAL A 5 -5.86 -25.95 -16.81
N GLU A 6 -6.60 -26.55 -17.75
CA GLU A 6 -7.90 -26.03 -18.21
C GLU A 6 -8.98 -26.10 -17.10
N THR A 7 -8.91 -27.10 -16.22
CA THR A 7 -9.78 -27.20 -15.04
C THR A 7 -9.44 -26.11 -14.01
N LEU A 8 -8.15 -25.78 -13.83
CA LEU A 8 -7.71 -24.66 -13.01
C LEU A 8 -8.22 -23.31 -13.58
N LEU A 9 -8.01 -23.13 -14.90
CA LEU A 9 -8.70 -22.29 -15.90
C LEU A 9 -10.08 -21.76 -15.49
N THR A 10 -10.91 -22.68 -15.02
CA THR A 10 -12.35 -22.50 -14.91
C THR A 10 -12.86 -22.61 -13.47
N SER A 11 -11.97 -22.94 -12.52
CA SER A 11 -12.33 -23.12 -11.11
C SER A 11 -12.39 -21.80 -10.35
N PRO A 12 -13.52 -21.46 -9.70
CA PRO A 12 -13.60 -20.33 -8.77
C PRO A 12 -12.97 -20.64 -7.40
N SER A 13 -12.48 -21.86 -7.17
CA SER A 13 -12.00 -22.30 -5.85
C SER A 13 -10.54 -21.95 -5.64
N PHE A 14 -10.31 -20.98 -4.76
CA PHE A 14 -8.99 -20.59 -4.27
C PHE A 14 -8.17 -21.77 -3.73
N TYR A 15 -8.82 -22.70 -3.01
CA TYR A 15 -8.16 -23.87 -2.43
C TYR A 15 -7.65 -24.87 -3.47
N LEU A 16 -8.43 -25.12 -4.52
CA LEU A 16 -8.00 -26.00 -5.62
C LEU A 16 -6.79 -25.39 -6.34
N TRP A 17 -6.81 -24.06 -6.46
CA TRP A 17 -5.72 -23.29 -7.04
C TRP A 17 -4.42 -23.38 -6.26
N SER A 18 -4.46 -23.10 -4.96
CA SER A 18 -3.28 -23.16 -4.10
C SER A 18 -2.69 -24.57 -4.06
N THR A 19 -3.56 -25.59 -3.99
CA THR A 19 -3.17 -27.00 -4.01
C THR A 19 -2.48 -27.37 -5.32
N TYR A 20 -3.09 -27.02 -6.46
CA TYR A 20 -2.54 -27.33 -7.77
C TYR A 20 -1.19 -26.65 -8.02
N LEU A 21 -1.09 -25.34 -7.78
CA LEU A 21 0.17 -24.61 -7.97
C LEU A 21 1.29 -25.19 -7.10
N THR A 22 0.97 -25.60 -5.87
CA THR A 22 1.94 -26.22 -4.96
C THR A 22 2.39 -27.59 -5.46
N MET A 23 1.48 -28.41 -5.98
CA MET A 23 1.84 -29.70 -6.60
C MET A 23 2.65 -29.50 -7.88
N TYR A 24 2.23 -28.57 -8.73
CA TYR A 24 2.91 -28.25 -9.99
C TYR A 24 4.31 -27.73 -9.74
N ASP A 25 4.51 -26.82 -8.78
CA ASP A 25 5.84 -26.31 -8.43
C ASP A 25 6.78 -27.40 -7.90
N LYS A 26 6.26 -28.33 -7.10
CA LYS A 26 7.05 -29.48 -6.62
C LYS A 26 7.49 -30.40 -7.75
N LYS A 27 6.65 -30.56 -8.78
CA LYS A 27 6.89 -31.46 -9.90
C LYS A 27 7.73 -30.80 -11.01
N TYR A 28 7.56 -29.50 -11.23
CA TYR A 28 8.13 -28.72 -12.33
C TYR A 28 8.60 -27.33 -11.89
N PRO A 29 9.55 -27.22 -10.94
CA PRO A 29 9.93 -25.94 -10.34
C PRO A 29 10.44 -24.91 -11.37
N GLU A 30 11.20 -25.36 -12.37
CA GLU A 30 11.73 -24.49 -13.44
C GLU A 30 10.66 -23.96 -14.40
N GLN A 31 9.48 -24.60 -14.46
CA GLN A 31 8.39 -24.21 -15.36
C GLN A 31 7.39 -23.26 -14.69
N MET A 32 7.56 -22.98 -13.39
CA MET A 32 6.59 -22.20 -12.63
C MET A 32 6.44 -20.75 -13.13
N LYS A 33 7.52 -20.17 -13.67
CA LYS A 33 7.46 -18.84 -14.33
C LYS A 33 6.62 -18.86 -15.61
N ASN A 34 6.71 -19.95 -16.38
CA ASN A 34 5.87 -20.13 -17.56
C ASN A 34 4.40 -20.27 -17.16
N MET A 35 4.13 -21.01 -16.07
CA MET A 35 2.79 -21.10 -15.51
C MET A 35 2.26 -19.72 -15.11
N LEU A 36 3.02 -18.91 -14.37
CA LEU A 36 2.61 -17.53 -14.02
C LEU A 36 2.23 -16.71 -15.26
N GLY A 37 3.00 -16.80 -16.35
CA GLY A 37 2.66 -16.15 -17.62
C GLY A 37 1.36 -16.65 -18.24
N VAL A 38 1.08 -17.97 -18.17
CA VAL A 38 -0.20 -18.55 -18.59
C VAL A 38 -1.36 -17.98 -17.75
N LEU A 39 -1.19 -17.89 -16.43
CA LEU A 39 -2.24 -17.38 -15.55
C LEU A 39 -2.55 -15.91 -15.82
N VAL A 40 -1.51 -15.08 -15.96
CA VAL A 40 -1.68 -13.65 -16.31
C VAL A 40 -2.38 -13.51 -17.66
N LYS A 41 -2.02 -14.34 -18.65
CA LYS A 41 -2.69 -14.33 -19.95
C LYS A 41 -4.17 -14.73 -19.88
N SER A 42 -4.51 -15.66 -18.99
CA SER A 42 -5.87 -16.20 -18.87
C SER A 42 -6.81 -15.34 -18.01
N TYR A 43 -6.31 -14.76 -16.92
CA TYR A 43 -7.13 -14.02 -15.95
C TYR A 43 -6.83 -12.52 -15.86
N GLY A 44 -5.71 -12.08 -16.44
CA GLY A 44 -5.22 -10.72 -16.33
C GLY A 44 -4.40 -10.47 -15.07
N ASP A 45 -3.51 -9.47 -15.16
CA ASP A 45 -2.61 -9.06 -14.09
C ASP A 45 -3.33 -8.69 -12.79
N GLU A 46 -4.47 -7.99 -12.89
CA GLU A 46 -5.26 -7.58 -11.71
C GLU A 46 -5.69 -8.79 -10.87
N ALA A 47 -6.36 -9.76 -11.51
CA ALA A 47 -6.93 -10.90 -10.82
C ALA A 47 -5.83 -11.79 -10.24
N VAL A 48 -4.78 -12.06 -11.03
CA VAL A 48 -3.65 -12.89 -10.58
C VAL A 48 -2.93 -12.24 -9.39
N ALA A 49 -2.68 -10.93 -9.44
CA ALA A 49 -1.96 -10.26 -8.36
C ALA A 49 -2.76 -10.26 -7.05
N LYS A 50 -4.07 -9.93 -7.10
CA LYS A 50 -4.95 -9.97 -5.92
C LYS A 50 -5.11 -11.38 -5.37
N MET A 51 -5.19 -12.38 -6.25
CA MET A 51 -5.26 -13.80 -5.85
C MET A 51 -3.98 -14.24 -5.13
N LEU A 52 -2.80 -13.92 -5.68
CA LEU A 52 -1.52 -14.24 -5.03
C LEU A 52 -1.37 -13.54 -3.69
N GLU A 53 -1.85 -12.30 -3.56
CA GLU A 53 -1.84 -11.60 -2.27
C GLU A 53 -2.73 -12.28 -1.23
N ASN A 54 -3.92 -12.74 -1.62
CA ASN A 54 -4.77 -13.54 -0.73
C ASN A 54 -4.11 -14.88 -0.36
N ALA A 55 -3.39 -15.51 -1.30
CA ALA A 55 -2.72 -16.79 -1.06
C ALA A 55 -1.63 -16.74 0.00
N LYS A 56 -1.04 -15.57 0.24
CA LYS A 56 -0.07 -15.37 1.31
C LYS A 56 -0.66 -15.61 2.71
N ARG A 57 -1.99 -15.58 2.85
CA ARG A 57 -2.67 -15.79 4.15
C ARG A 57 -2.82 -17.26 4.52
N ASP A 58 -2.63 -18.18 3.57
CA ASP A 58 -2.71 -19.62 3.81
C ASP A 58 -1.30 -20.20 4.01
N PRO A 59 -0.96 -20.77 5.19
CA PRO A 59 0.38 -21.30 5.45
C PRO A 59 0.85 -22.36 4.46
N GLY A 60 -0.08 -23.10 3.84
CA GLY A 60 0.24 -24.13 2.86
C GLY A 60 0.73 -23.58 1.51
N SER A 61 0.39 -22.34 1.19
CA SER A 61 0.70 -21.70 -0.09
C SER A 61 1.47 -20.39 0.01
N GLU A 62 1.71 -19.89 1.23
CA GLU A 62 2.36 -18.61 1.51
C GLU A 62 3.69 -18.42 0.75
N GLN A 63 4.64 -19.35 0.91
CA GLN A 63 5.96 -19.21 0.30
C GLN A 63 5.91 -19.17 -1.23
N LEU A 64 5.05 -20.01 -1.82
CA LEU A 64 4.87 -20.05 -3.27
C LEU A 64 4.22 -18.75 -3.76
N ALA A 65 3.16 -18.31 -3.08
CA ALA A 65 2.45 -17.08 -3.41
C ALA A 65 3.37 -15.85 -3.32
N MET A 66 4.20 -15.76 -2.28
CA MET A 66 5.21 -14.71 -2.15
C MET A 66 6.20 -14.72 -3.32
N ARG A 67 6.73 -15.90 -3.68
CA ARG A 67 7.68 -16.04 -4.79
C ARG A 67 7.05 -15.60 -6.12
N LEU A 68 5.85 -16.07 -6.41
CA LEU A 68 5.12 -15.73 -7.64
C LEU A 68 4.74 -14.25 -7.70
N GLN A 69 4.31 -13.66 -6.58
CA GLN A 69 4.00 -12.24 -6.51
C GLN A 69 5.27 -11.41 -6.77
N ASN A 70 6.42 -11.80 -6.19
CA ASN A 70 7.69 -11.12 -6.45
C ASN A 70 8.12 -11.23 -7.92
N ASP A 71 7.97 -12.40 -8.54
CA ASP A 71 8.23 -12.58 -9.98
C ASP A 71 7.32 -11.68 -10.84
N LEU A 72 6.03 -11.57 -10.48
CA LEU A 72 5.07 -10.69 -11.16
C LEU A 72 5.46 -9.21 -11.03
N LEU A 73 5.77 -8.74 -9.80
CA LEU A 73 6.19 -7.37 -9.55
C LEU A 73 7.51 -7.02 -10.26
N ALA A 74 8.46 -7.97 -10.29
CA ALA A 74 9.72 -7.81 -11.02
C ALA A 74 9.46 -7.70 -12.54
N ALA A 75 8.56 -8.53 -13.09
CA ALA A 75 8.18 -8.46 -14.50
C ALA A 75 7.54 -7.10 -14.85
N TRP A 76 6.63 -6.58 -14.03
CA TRP A 76 6.09 -5.22 -14.21
C TRP A 76 7.18 -4.15 -14.18
N GLY A 77 8.15 -4.29 -13.28
CA GLY A 77 9.31 -3.41 -13.19
C GLY A 77 10.17 -3.43 -14.45
N VAL A 78 10.53 -4.62 -14.95
CA VAL A 78 11.30 -4.82 -16.19
C VAL A 78 10.55 -4.29 -17.41
N ASN A 79 9.23 -4.48 -17.46
CA ASN A 79 8.37 -3.95 -18.52
C ASN A 79 8.08 -2.44 -18.39
N GLY A 80 8.65 -1.77 -17.37
CA GLY A 80 8.60 -0.32 -17.25
C GLY A 80 7.27 0.25 -16.76
N LEU A 81 6.35 -0.56 -16.22
CA LEU A 81 5.04 -0.09 -15.75
C LEU A 81 5.20 1.01 -14.68
N SER A 82 4.52 2.14 -14.81
CA SER A 82 4.61 3.20 -13.80
C SER A 82 3.81 2.86 -12.54
N ASN A 83 4.10 3.53 -11.43
CA ASN A 83 3.32 3.37 -10.19
C ASN A 83 1.83 3.74 -10.39
N ASP A 84 1.55 4.79 -11.17
CA ASP A 84 0.19 5.22 -11.52
C ASP A 84 -0.52 4.19 -12.40
N HIS A 85 0.20 3.59 -13.35
CA HIS A 85 -0.37 2.53 -14.19
C HIS A 85 -0.76 1.31 -13.34
N VAL A 86 0.13 0.85 -12.44
CA VAL A 86 -0.18 -0.29 -11.55
C VAL A 86 -1.29 0.05 -10.55
N PHE A 87 -1.35 1.30 -10.09
CA PHE A 87 -2.44 1.78 -9.22
C PHE A 87 -3.82 1.61 -9.87
N LYS A 88 -3.94 2.00 -11.15
CA LYS A 88 -5.15 1.86 -11.95
C LYS A 88 -5.42 0.42 -12.38
N LEU A 89 -4.38 -0.31 -12.78
CA LEU A 89 -4.46 -1.74 -13.13
C LEU A 89 -5.06 -2.57 -11.99
N LEU A 90 -4.66 -2.27 -10.75
CA LEU A 90 -5.15 -2.94 -9.55
C LEU A 90 -6.46 -2.35 -9.02
N LYS A 91 -6.98 -1.28 -9.65
CA LYS A 91 -8.18 -0.54 -9.24
C LYS A 91 -8.14 -0.06 -7.79
N VAL A 92 -6.94 0.33 -7.31
CA VAL A 92 -6.80 0.80 -5.92
C VAL A 92 -7.67 2.02 -5.67
N GLU A 93 -7.84 2.90 -6.67
CA GLU A 93 -8.69 4.10 -6.58
C GLU A 93 -10.18 3.82 -6.41
N GLU A 94 -10.63 2.60 -6.72
CA GLU A 94 -12.03 2.18 -6.57
C GLU A 94 -12.31 1.57 -5.19
N GLU A 95 -11.27 1.29 -4.40
CA GLU A 95 -11.41 0.65 -3.09
C GLU A 95 -12.03 1.58 -2.05
N SER A 96 -12.71 0.99 -1.06
CA SER A 96 -13.20 1.72 0.10
C SER A 96 -12.04 2.25 0.93
N VAL A 97 -11.99 3.58 1.17
CA VAL A 97 -10.96 4.18 2.02
C VAL A 97 -10.94 3.59 3.43
N LYS A 98 -12.06 3.05 3.93
CA LYS A 98 -12.13 2.42 5.25
C LYS A 98 -11.31 1.14 5.35
N ASP A 99 -11.31 0.38 4.27
CA ASP A 99 -10.74 -0.97 4.22
C ASP A 99 -9.44 -1.00 3.41
N LEU A 100 -9.07 0.12 2.78
CA LEU A 100 -7.98 0.25 1.82
C LEU A 100 -6.73 -0.53 2.21
N PHE A 101 -6.23 -0.34 3.43
CA PHE A 101 -4.98 -0.94 3.92
C PHE A 101 -5.06 -2.44 4.24
N THR A 102 -6.24 -3.05 4.13
CA THR A 102 -6.42 -4.51 4.24
C THR A 102 -6.76 -5.15 2.90
N THR A 103 -6.98 -4.34 1.85
CA THR A 103 -7.31 -4.82 0.52
C THR A 103 -6.10 -5.45 -0.17
N PRO A 104 -6.29 -6.57 -0.90
CA PRO A 104 -5.23 -7.14 -1.72
C PRO A 104 -4.69 -6.16 -2.76
N ALA A 105 -5.57 -5.32 -3.33
CA ALA A 105 -5.21 -4.31 -4.31
C ALA A 105 -4.14 -3.34 -3.79
N PHE A 106 -4.40 -2.73 -2.64
CA PHE A 106 -3.47 -1.81 -2.01
C PHE A 106 -2.16 -2.50 -1.62
N ASN A 107 -2.22 -3.70 -1.03
CA ASN A 107 -1.01 -4.40 -0.58
C ASN A 107 -0.06 -4.69 -1.75
N VAL A 108 -0.57 -5.23 -2.86
CA VAL A 108 0.22 -5.47 -4.07
C VAL A 108 0.79 -4.16 -4.60
N TRP A 109 -0.05 -3.14 -4.75
CA TRP A 109 0.40 -1.84 -5.27
C TRP A 109 1.47 -1.21 -4.38
N SER A 110 1.30 -1.24 -3.07
CA SER A 110 2.25 -0.64 -2.11
C SER A 110 3.60 -1.36 -2.14
N ASN A 111 3.60 -2.69 -2.30
CA ASN A 111 4.82 -3.48 -2.47
C ASN A 111 5.53 -3.12 -3.78
N TYR A 112 4.78 -3.01 -4.88
CA TYR A 112 5.32 -2.57 -6.17
C TYR A 112 5.93 -1.17 -6.09
N PHE A 113 5.19 -0.23 -5.50
CA PHE A 113 5.63 1.16 -5.32
C PHE A 113 6.92 1.23 -4.51
N LYS A 114 7.02 0.47 -3.41
CA LYS A 114 8.23 0.40 -2.59
C LYS A 114 9.40 -0.21 -3.35
N LEU A 115 9.18 -1.27 -4.12
CA LEU A 115 10.21 -1.89 -4.95
C LEU A 115 10.78 -0.87 -5.95
N ARG A 116 9.90 -0.11 -6.62
CA ARG A 116 10.28 0.91 -7.61
C ARG A 116 10.95 2.14 -7.01
N ASN A 117 10.61 2.49 -5.77
CA ASN A 117 11.10 3.68 -5.09
C ASN A 117 12.01 3.35 -3.89
N TYR A 118 12.65 2.18 -3.88
CA TYR A 118 13.37 1.68 -2.70
C TYR A 118 14.41 2.70 -2.19
N TYR A 119 15.14 3.31 -3.12
CA TYR A 119 16.18 4.32 -2.85
C TYR A 119 15.65 5.77 -2.80
N SER A 120 14.36 6.01 -3.06
CA SER A 120 13.82 7.38 -3.02
C SER A 120 13.64 7.81 -1.56
N PRO A 121 14.24 8.93 -1.14
CA PRO A 121 14.03 9.48 0.20
C PRO A 121 12.60 10.01 0.41
N ASP A 122 11.91 10.35 -0.68
CA ASP A 122 10.57 10.93 -0.67
C ASP A 122 9.46 9.89 -0.96
N LYS A 123 9.78 8.59 -0.98
CA LYS A 123 8.84 7.52 -1.35
C LYS A 123 7.51 7.55 -0.60
N ASP A 124 7.51 7.87 0.69
CA ASP A 124 6.27 7.93 1.48
C ASP A 124 5.45 9.18 1.13
N VAL A 125 6.12 10.30 0.81
CA VAL A 125 5.48 11.53 0.33
C VAL A 125 4.84 11.29 -1.04
N ASP A 126 5.56 10.64 -1.95
CA ASP A 126 5.06 10.30 -3.28
C ASP A 126 3.88 9.31 -3.21
N MET A 127 3.96 8.30 -2.34
CA MET A 127 2.87 7.35 -2.14
C MET A 127 1.63 8.05 -1.58
N VAL A 128 1.78 8.93 -0.58
CA VAL A 128 0.65 9.75 -0.07
C VAL A 128 0.08 10.63 -1.18
N ASN A 129 0.92 11.29 -1.99
CA ASN A 129 0.45 12.14 -3.07
C ASN A 129 -0.35 11.35 -4.11
N GLN A 130 0.08 10.13 -4.46
CA GLN A 130 -0.71 9.24 -5.33
C GLN A 130 -2.04 8.87 -4.69
N LEU A 131 -2.09 8.50 -3.41
CA LEU A 131 -3.35 8.19 -2.73
C LEU A 131 -4.30 9.39 -2.70
N LEU A 132 -3.77 10.60 -2.53
CA LEU A 132 -4.54 11.85 -2.53
C LEU A 132 -5.11 12.23 -3.91
N THR A 133 -4.74 11.56 -5.00
CA THR A 133 -5.40 11.78 -6.29
C THR A 133 -6.82 11.20 -6.32
N SER A 134 -7.09 10.21 -5.48
CA SER A 134 -8.35 9.42 -5.52
C SER A 134 -9.11 9.45 -4.20
N PHE A 135 -8.42 9.63 -3.07
CA PHE A 135 -9.03 9.61 -1.74
C PHE A 135 -9.10 10.98 -1.10
N ASN A 136 -10.17 11.23 -0.35
CA ASN A 136 -10.27 12.42 0.48
C ASN A 136 -9.15 12.43 1.54
N GLU A 137 -8.44 13.56 1.63
CA GLU A 137 -7.29 13.76 2.52
C GLU A 137 -7.57 13.38 3.99
N PHE A 138 -8.74 13.73 4.52
CA PHE A 138 -9.06 13.55 5.93
C PHE A 138 -9.60 12.16 6.24
N SER A 139 -10.39 11.56 5.33
CA SER A 139 -10.79 10.16 5.44
C SER A 139 -9.57 9.24 5.32
N LEU A 140 -8.66 9.53 4.40
CA LEU A 140 -7.39 8.82 4.23
C LEU A 140 -6.52 8.95 5.49
N ALA A 141 -6.41 10.14 6.10
CA ALA A 141 -5.65 10.34 7.33
C ALA A 141 -6.14 9.43 8.47
N LYS A 142 -7.46 9.29 8.62
CA LYS A 142 -8.07 8.40 9.63
C LYS A 142 -7.79 6.93 9.32
N SER A 143 -7.96 6.52 8.07
CA SER A 143 -7.68 5.15 7.63
C SER A 143 -6.20 4.77 7.86
N ILE A 144 -5.26 5.66 7.50
CA ILE A 144 -3.82 5.47 7.75
C ILE A 144 -3.57 5.31 9.25
N HIS A 145 -4.16 6.17 10.10
CA HIS A 145 -3.95 6.08 11.54
C HIS A 145 -4.44 4.74 12.11
N LEU A 146 -5.58 4.24 11.62
CA LEU A 146 -6.11 2.95 12.06
C LEU A 146 -5.24 1.78 11.60
N ALA A 147 -4.69 1.84 10.38
CA ALA A 147 -3.80 0.82 9.85
C ALA A 147 -2.52 0.63 10.67
N LYS A 148 -2.08 1.64 11.45
CA LYS A 148 -0.93 1.50 12.37
C LYS A 148 -1.14 0.49 13.49
N LYS A 149 -2.38 0.09 13.77
CA LYS A 149 -2.70 -0.90 14.80
C LYS A 149 -2.44 -2.33 14.33
N ASP A 150 -2.35 -2.54 13.02
CA ASP A 150 -1.96 -3.82 12.43
C ASP A 150 -0.43 -3.89 12.35
N GLU A 151 0.16 -4.92 12.95
CA GLU A 151 1.61 -5.06 13.06
C GLU A 151 2.30 -5.19 11.69
N ALA A 152 1.67 -5.88 10.73
CA ALA A 152 2.23 -6.04 9.39
C ALA A 152 2.18 -4.72 8.61
N MET A 153 1.21 -3.86 8.91
CA MET A 153 1.00 -2.60 8.22
C MET A 153 1.62 -1.38 8.91
N GLU A 154 1.99 -1.49 10.19
CA GLU A 154 2.55 -0.40 11.00
C GLU A 154 3.68 0.35 10.29
N PRO A 155 4.72 -0.30 9.73
CA PRO A 155 5.84 0.43 9.14
C PRO A 155 5.42 1.31 7.96
N VAL A 156 4.44 0.83 7.19
CA VAL A 156 3.92 1.53 6.01
C VAL A 156 3.01 2.66 6.44
N ALA A 157 2.06 2.37 7.33
CA ALA A 157 1.09 3.33 7.81
C ALA A 157 1.75 4.48 8.58
N SER A 158 2.79 4.19 9.36
CA SER A 158 3.59 5.21 10.06
C SER A 158 4.35 6.12 9.08
N GLY A 159 4.95 5.57 8.02
CA GLY A 159 5.59 6.35 6.96
C GLY A 159 4.59 7.29 6.26
N LEU A 160 3.43 6.76 5.86
CA LEU A 160 2.37 7.54 5.21
C LEU A 160 1.79 8.62 6.15
N GLN A 161 1.58 8.30 7.43
CA GLN A 161 1.11 9.29 8.40
C GLN A 161 2.13 10.41 8.57
N HIS A 162 3.41 10.07 8.73
CA HIS A 162 4.47 11.07 8.85
C HIS A 162 4.51 12.00 7.63
N ALA A 163 4.44 11.44 6.43
CA ALA A 163 4.41 12.19 5.18
C ALA A 163 3.20 13.15 5.10
N LEU A 164 2.00 12.68 5.50
CA LEU A 164 0.79 13.50 5.50
C LEU A 164 0.85 14.62 6.55
N LEU A 165 1.31 14.33 7.77
CA LEU A 165 1.49 15.34 8.81
C LEU A 165 2.54 16.37 8.39
N LYS A 166 3.64 15.95 7.77
CA LYS A 166 4.65 16.86 7.21
C LYS A 166 4.04 17.77 6.13
N LYS A 167 3.21 17.24 5.24
CA LYS A 167 2.48 18.03 4.23
C LYS A 167 1.63 19.12 4.88
N TRP A 168 0.90 18.80 5.96
CA TRP A 168 0.13 19.79 6.73
C TRP A 168 1.03 20.86 7.36
N LEU A 169 2.15 20.46 7.97
CA LEU A 169 3.12 21.38 8.59
C LEU A 169 3.78 22.32 7.58
N ASP A 170 4.12 21.82 6.39
CA ASP A 170 4.76 22.60 5.33
C ASP A 170 3.75 23.56 4.69
N GLY A 171 2.48 23.14 4.60
CA GLY A 171 1.35 24.01 4.27
C GLY A 171 0.92 24.97 5.39
N LYS A 172 1.57 24.93 6.56
CA LYS A 172 1.25 25.75 7.75
C LYS A 172 -0.21 25.63 8.21
N LYS A 173 -0.88 24.50 7.96
CA LYS A 173 -2.25 24.25 8.41
C LYS A 173 -2.29 24.25 9.94
N THR A 174 -3.16 25.03 10.57
CA THR A 174 -3.18 25.08 12.05
C THR A 174 -3.84 23.84 12.64
N PRO A 175 -3.55 23.46 13.90
CA PRO A 175 -4.25 22.36 14.56
C PRO A 175 -5.78 22.54 14.58
N GLU A 176 -6.27 23.77 14.72
CA GLU A 176 -7.70 24.11 14.72
C GLU A 176 -8.34 23.87 13.34
N GLU A 177 -7.63 24.24 12.26
CA GLU A 177 -8.04 23.95 10.89
C GLU A 177 -8.14 22.44 10.65
N ILE A 178 -7.08 21.69 10.99
CA ILE A 178 -7.04 20.23 10.84
C ILE A 178 -8.14 19.55 11.65
N THR A 179 -8.36 20.00 12.89
CA THR A 179 -9.43 19.46 13.75
C THR A 179 -10.79 19.66 13.12
N THR A 180 -11.06 20.87 12.59
CA THR A 180 -12.32 21.18 11.92
C THR A 180 -12.53 20.26 10.71
N LYS A 181 -11.50 20.09 9.88
CA LYS A 181 -11.59 19.28 8.66
C LYS A 181 -11.75 17.77 8.95
N LEU A 182 -11.04 17.22 9.94
CA LEU A 182 -11.19 15.82 10.35
C LEU A 182 -12.60 15.53 10.89
N LYS A 183 -13.26 16.49 11.55
CA LYS A 183 -14.64 16.37 12.02
C LYS A 183 -15.69 16.47 10.92
N LEU A 184 -15.35 17.01 9.74
CA LEU A 184 -16.24 17.09 8.58
C LEU A 184 -16.26 15.79 7.76
N ASP A 185 -15.33 14.87 8.04
CA ASP A 185 -15.34 13.55 7.45
C ASP A 185 -16.66 12.82 7.78
N LYS A 186 -17.32 12.30 6.75
CA LYS A 186 -18.69 11.76 6.85
C LYS A 186 -18.73 10.27 7.13
N PHE A 187 -17.58 9.59 7.13
CA PHE A 187 -17.51 8.17 7.43
C PHE A 187 -17.71 7.94 8.93
N THR A 188 -18.57 6.96 9.26
CA THR A 188 -18.63 6.43 10.62
C THR A 188 -17.50 5.43 10.82
N TRP A 189 -16.55 5.75 11.69
CA TRP A 189 -15.45 4.87 12.07
C TRP A 189 -15.79 4.16 13.36
N GLU A 190 -15.53 2.85 13.45
CA GLU A 190 -15.73 2.10 14.70
C GLU A 190 -14.88 2.68 15.84
N ASN A 191 -13.65 3.07 15.51
CA ASN A 191 -12.73 3.76 16.41
C ASN A 191 -12.26 5.05 15.74
N ASP A 192 -12.99 6.16 15.86
CA ASP A 192 -12.60 7.42 15.19
C ASP A 192 -11.26 7.96 15.75
N PRO A 193 -10.19 8.03 14.95
CA PRO A 193 -8.86 8.41 15.42
C PRO A 193 -8.61 9.93 15.39
N THR A 194 -9.65 10.77 15.22
CA THR A 194 -9.51 12.21 15.04
C THR A 194 -8.67 12.85 16.13
N MET A 195 -8.94 12.53 17.39
CA MET A 195 -8.30 13.21 18.52
C MET A 195 -6.84 12.78 18.68
N GLU A 196 -6.51 11.53 18.35
CA GLU A 196 -5.16 10.98 18.32
C GLU A 196 -4.32 11.68 17.24
N ILE A 197 -4.86 11.79 16.02
CA ILE A 197 -4.21 12.50 14.91
C ILE A 197 -3.98 13.96 15.27
N VAL A 198 -5.00 14.65 15.80
CA VAL A 198 -4.89 16.06 16.21
C VAL A 198 -3.85 16.22 17.31
N LYS A 199 -3.81 15.34 18.30
CA LYS A 199 -2.82 15.39 19.38
C LYS A 199 -1.40 15.22 18.85
N GLU A 200 -1.18 14.29 17.94
CA GLU A 200 0.12 14.07 17.30
C GLU A 200 0.55 15.30 16.47
N TYR A 201 -0.34 15.78 15.60
CA TYR A 201 -0.08 16.94 14.76
C TYR A 201 0.19 18.22 15.57
N THR A 202 -0.59 18.45 16.64
CA THR A 202 -0.44 19.62 17.51
C THR A 202 0.93 19.67 18.16
N LYS A 203 1.46 18.51 18.59
CA LYS A 203 2.83 18.44 19.14
C LYS A 203 3.87 18.87 18.10
N LEU A 204 3.79 18.32 16.89
CA LEU A 204 4.71 18.66 15.80
C LEU A 204 4.63 20.14 15.41
N TYR A 205 3.41 20.69 15.28
CA TYR A 205 3.17 22.09 14.94
C TYR A 205 3.74 23.03 16.00
N THR A 206 3.45 22.74 17.27
CA THR A 206 3.93 23.53 18.42
C THR A 206 5.45 23.52 18.47
N TYR A 207 6.08 22.36 18.29
CA TYR A 207 7.54 22.26 18.24
C TYR A 207 8.15 23.11 17.11
N LYS A 208 7.60 23.02 15.89
CA LYS A 208 8.11 23.74 14.71
C LYS A 208 7.94 25.26 14.79
N PHE A 209 6.80 25.74 15.30
CA PHE A 209 6.40 27.15 15.19
C PHE A 209 6.38 27.93 16.51
N LYS A 210 6.23 27.29 17.68
CA LYS A 210 6.19 27.98 18.99
C LYS A 210 7.50 27.86 19.77
N PHE A 211 8.27 26.78 19.57
CA PHE A 211 9.48 26.49 20.36
C PHE A 211 10.79 26.49 19.57
N ARG A 212 10.81 26.96 18.32
CA ARG A 212 12.05 26.98 17.52
C ARG A 212 13.11 27.82 18.24
N PRO A 213 14.24 27.24 18.72
CA PRO A 213 15.30 28.03 19.34
C PRO A 213 15.81 29.02 18.30
N LYS A 214 16.04 30.29 18.69
CA LYS A 214 16.75 31.24 17.83
C LYS A 214 18.05 30.58 17.43
N ARG A 215 18.25 30.33 16.12
CA ARG A 215 19.59 30.04 15.60
C ARG A 215 20.45 31.22 16.02
N PHE A 216 21.41 31.00 16.92
CA PHE A 216 22.47 31.97 17.14
C PHE A 216 23.14 32.15 15.79
N GLY A 217 23.00 33.35 15.22
CA GLY A 217 23.73 33.73 14.03
C GLY A 217 25.20 33.55 14.30
N GLY A 218 25.82 32.60 13.59
CA GLY A 218 27.27 32.54 13.51
C GLY A 218 27.71 33.85 12.89
N ALA A 219 28.21 34.74 13.74
CA ALA A 219 28.89 35.95 13.33
C ALA A 219 30.04 35.58 12.40
N GLU A 220 30.17 36.36 11.34
CA GLU A 220 31.42 36.53 10.62
C GLU A 220 32.58 36.60 11.61
N GLN A 221 33.57 35.74 11.44
CA GLN A 221 34.92 36.05 11.86
C GLN A 221 35.77 36.18 10.59
N ARG A 222 36.46 37.32 10.58
CA ARG A 222 37.26 37.94 9.52
C ARG A 222 38.46 37.10 9.12
#